data_AF-A0A1Y4NL30-F1
#
_entry.id   AF-A0A1Y4NL30-F1
#
_cell.length_a   1.000
_cell.length_b   1.000
_cell.length_c   1.000
_cell.angle_alpha   90.00
_cell.angle_beta   90.00
_cell.angle_gamma   90.00
#
_symmetry.space_group_name_H-M   'P 1'
#
loop_
_entity.id
_entity.type
_entity.pdbx_description
1 polymer ?
#
loop_
_entity_poly.entity_id
_entity_poly.type
_entity_poly.pdbx_seq_one_letter_code
_entity_poly.pdbx_strand_id
1 'polypeptide(L)'
;MSCSAALAKFRFSATEINVSNCCIFNLITLPIIAFSSLIIPLKYIKSGKVHKLVALAGDSDKEVRVAAIKGLGKLSENEDALNTLVNMEEDSDADIREAVVTALGDATGSYVETQLSYCLGHEKDPKVLEAARNSLKKIRGEA
;
A
#
# COMPACT_ATOMS: atom_id res chain seq x y z
N MET A 1 -3.81 -31.53 -41.94
CA MET A 1 -3.28 -30.21 -42.33
C MET A 1 -3.19 -29.36 -41.08
N SER A 2 -1.95 -28.99 -40.73
CA SER A 2 -1.51 -27.89 -39.85
C SER A 2 -2.46 -27.36 -38.77
N CYS A 3 -2.04 -27.42 -37.50
CA CYS A 3 -1.52 -26.20 -36.88
C CYS A 3 -0.66 -26.50 -35.64
N SER A 4 0.55 -25.95 -35.70
CA SER A 4 1.53 -25.84 -34.63
C SER A 4 1.11 -24.70 -33.69
N ALA A 5 1.29 -24.86 -32.37
CA ALA A 5 1.69 -23.77 -31.47
C ALA A 5 1.94 -24.31 -30.07
N ALA A 6 3.21 -24.58 -29.77
CA ALA A 6 3.71 -24.58 -28.41
C ALA A 6 3.54 -23.18 -27.82
N LEU A 7 2.98 -23.05 -26.62
CA LEU A 7 3.33 -22.00 -25.67
C LEU A 7 2.98 -22.47 -24.25
N ALA A 8 4.00 -22.97 -23.56
CA ALA A 8 4.00 -23.04 -22.12
C ALA A 8 3.85 -21.62 -21.54
N LYS A 9 3.01 -21.43 -20.52
CA LYS A 9 3.26 -20.49 -19.42
C LYS A 9 2.28 -20.72 -18.25
N PHE A 10 2.88 -21.26 -17.19
CA PHE A 10 2.61 -21.01 -15.78
C PHE A 10 1.16 -21.07 -15.27
N ARG A 11 0.91 -22.22 -14.66
CA ARG A 11 -0.06 -22.56 -13.64
C ARG A 11 -0.16 -21.50 -12.52
N PHE A 12 -1.34 -20.92 -12.34
CA PHE A 12 -1.83 -20.51 -11.02
C PHE A 12 -3.24 -21.05 -10.86
N SER A 13 -3.37 -22.08 -10.03
CA SER A 13 -4.65 -22.68 -9.66
C SER A 13 -5.21 -21.90 -8.48
N ALA A 14 -6.21 -21.07 -8.71
CA ALA A 14 -7.09 -20.57 -7.67
C ALA A 14 -8.52 -20.93 -8.08
N THR A 15 -9.04 -21.91 -7.34
CA THR A 15 -10.40 -22.43 -7.25
C THR A 15 -11.51 -21.48 -7.73
N GLU A 16 -12.26 -21.93 -8.73
CA GLU A 16 -13.61 -21.45 -9.02
C GLU A 16 -14.51 -21.68 -7.79
N ILE A 17 -15.13 -20.62 -7.27
CA ILE A 17 -16.33 -20.74 -6.44
C ILE A 17 -17.44 -20.01 -7.18
N ASN A 18 -18.20 -20.79 -7.93
CA ASN A 18 -19.49 -20.43 -8.50
C ASN A 18 -20.49 -20.26 -7.35
N VAL A 19 -20.86 -19.02 -7.02
CA VAL A 19 -21.86 -18.74 -5.97
C VAL A 19 -23.19 -18.36 -6.63
N SER A 20 -23.92 -19.39 -7.05
CA SER A 20 -25.34 -19.26 -7.35
C SER A 20 -26.12 -19.22 -6.03
N ASN A 21 -26.68 -18.04 -5.74
CA ASN A 21 -27.93 -17.86 -5.01
C ASN A 21 -28.00 -18.43 -3.57
N CYS A 22 -27.43 -17.73 -2.59
CA CYS A 22 -27.81 -17.94 -1.19
C CYS A 22 -27.60 -16.67 -0.35
N CYS A 23 -28.69 -15.96 -0.06
CA CYS A 23 -28.73 -14.73 0.75
C CYS A 23 -28.28 -14.90 2.21
N ILE A 24 -27.85 -16.10 2.63
CA ILE A 24 -27.45 -16.43 4.01
C ILE A 24 -25.91 -16.40 4.17
N PHE A 25 -25.13 -16.37 3.07
CA PHE A 25 -23.66 -16.42 3.12
C PHE A 25 -22.98 -15.10 3.50
N ASN A 26 -23.75 -14.01 3.62
CA ASN A 26 -23.24 -12.66 3.87
C ASN A 26 -23.10 -12.29 5.36
N LEU A 27 -23.50 -13.14 6.31
CA LEU A 27 -23.52 -12.75 7.74
C LEU A 27 -22.47 -13.43 8.62
N ILE A 28 -21.80 -14.49 8.15
CA ILE A 28 -20.84 -15.29 8.96
C ILE A 28 -19.41 -15.25 8.38
N THR A 29 -19.25 -14.82 7.13
CA THR A 29 -17.94 -14.67 6.48
C THR A 29 -17.25 -13.36 6.81
N LEU A 30 -18.00 -12.32 7.20
CA LEU A 30 -17.53 -10.95 7.43
C LEU A 30 -16.32 -10.79 8.39
N PRO A 31 -16.17 -11.53 9.51
CA PRO A 31 -15.01 -11.31 10.40
C PRO A 31 -13.75 -12.08 9.99
N ILE A 32 -13.84 -13.13 9.16
CA ILE A 32 -12.69 -14.00 8.84
C ILE A 32 -11.87 -13.43 7.66
N ILE A 33 -12.54 -12.76 6.71
CA ILE A 33 -11.88 -12.16 5.53
C ILE A 33 -11.00 -10.97 5.95
N ALA A 34 -11.49 -10.10 6.83
CA ALA A 34 -10.77 -8.92 7.33
C ALA A 34 -9.44 -9.28 8.02
N PHE A 35 -9.40 -10.37 8.82
CA PHE A 35 -8.18 -10.82 9.47
C PHE A 35 -7.11 -11.33 8.49
N SER A 36 -7.52 -11.92 7.36
CA SER A 36 -6.58 -12.38 6.34
C SER A 36 -5.98 -11.23 5.52
N SER A 37 -6.78 -10.20 5.23
CA SER A 37 -6.41 -9.05 4.42
C SER A 37 -5.28 -8.22 5.02
N LEU A 38 -5.23 -8.07 6.35
CA LEU A 38 -4.19 -7.30 7.05
C LEU A 38 -2.85 -8.05 7.20
N ILE A 39 -2.86 -9.39 7.26
CA ILE A 39 -1.65 -10.21 7.44
C ILE A 39 -0.83 -10.29 6.14
N ILE A 40 -1.50 -10.20 4.98
CA ILE A 40 -0.89 -10.37 3.66
C ILE A 40 0.20 -9.30 3.38
N PRO A 41 -0.03 -7.98 3.58
CA PRO A 41 1.00 -6.96 3.43
C PRO A 41 2.23 -7.21 4.32
N LEU A 42 2.01 -7.57 5.59
CA LEU A 42 3.10 -7.81 6.56
C LEU A 42 4.01 -8.97 6.16
N LYS A 43 3.46 -10.00 5.50
CA LYS A 43 4.23 -11.12 4.94
C LYS A 43 5.19 -10.67 3.84
N TYR A 44 4.79 -9.68 3.03
CA TYR A 44 5.59 -9.21 1.90
C TYR A 44 6.72 -8.27 2.29
N ILE A 45 6.58 -7.54 3.39
CA ILE A 45 7.66 -6.74 3.98
C ILE A 45 8.85 -7.66 4.32
N LYS A 46 8.60 -8.75 5.05
CA LYS A 46 9.65 -9.73 5.40
C LYS A 46 10.27 -10.44 4.19
N SER A 47 9.55 -10.48 3.08
CA SER A 47 9.99 -11.14 1.85
C SER A 47 10.62 -10.17 0.83
N GLY A 48 10.66 -8.87 1.10
CA GLY A 48 11.17 -7.84 0.18
C GLY A 48 10.42 -7.75 -1.17
N LYS A 49 9.16 -8.21 -1.24
CA LYS A 49 8.41 -8.30 -2.51
C LYS A 49 7.66 -7.00 -2.82
N VAL A 50 8.42 -5.97 -3.23
CA VAL A 50 7.90 -4.62 -3.50
C VAL A 50 6.73 -4.64 -4.49
N HIS A 51 6.86 -5.30 -5.64
CA HIS A 51 5.79 -5.43 -6.63
C HIS A 51 4.43 -5.91 -6.08
N LYS A 52 4.43 -6.76 -5.03
CA LYS A 52 3.19 -7.21 -4.39
C LYS A 52 2.60 -6.16 -3.46
N LEU A 53 3.44 -5.40 -2.77
CA LEU A 53 3.00 -4.29 -1.94
C LEU A 53 2.44 -3.15 -2.81
N VAL A 54 3.05 -2.88 -3.97
CA VAL A 54 2.53 -1.93 -4.96
C VAL A 54 1.15 -2.35 -5.46
N ALA A 55 0.92 -3.65 -5.72
CA ALA A 55 -0.42 -4.13 -6.09
C ALA A 55 -1.45 -3.93 -4.96
N LEU A 56 -1.07 -4.16 -3.70
CA LEU A 56 -1.94 -4.01 -2.53
C LEU A 56 -2.21 -2.54 -2.17
N ALA A 57 -1.35 -1.62 -2.58
CA ALA A 57 -1.58 -0.18 -2.44
C ALA A 57 -2.80 0.29 -3.25
N GLY A 58 -3.16 -0.41 -4.32
CA GLY A 58 -4.37 -0.15 -5.11
C GLY A 58 -5.61 -0.96 -4.69
N ASP A 59 -5.59 -1.63 -3.53
CA ASP A 59 -6.71 -2.46 -3.09
C ASP A 59 -7.96 -1.62 -2.77
N SER A 60 -9.14 -2.19 -2.97
CA SER A 60 -10.42 -1.60 -2.58
C SER A 60 -10.54 -1.37 -1.07
N ASP A 61 -9.93 -2.25 -0.27
CA ASP A 61 -9.95 -2.17 1.18
C ASP A 61 -8.91 -1.17 1.69
N LYS A 62 -9.39 -0.14 2.38
CA LYS A 62 -8.57 0.93 2.96
C LYS A 62 -7.54 0.39 3.95
N GLU A 63 -7.88 -0.60 4.75
CA GLU A 63 -6.94 -1.16 5.74
C GLU A 63 -5.78 -1.88 5.05
N VAL A 64 -6.06 -2.57 3.93
CA VAL A 64 -5.05 -3.22 3.09
C VAL A 64 -4.14 -2.18 2.46
N ARG A 65 -4.70 -1.09 1.90
CA ARG A 65 -3.91 0.01 1.35
C ARG A 65 -2.97 0.62 2.40
N VAL A 66 -3.48 0.94 3.59
CA VAL A 66 -2.67 1.50 4.69
C VAL A 66 -1.54 0.54 5.10
N ALA A 67 -1.83 -0.76 5.21
CA ALA A 67 -0.82 -1.74 5.55
C ALA A 67 0.24 -1.91 4.45
N ALA A 68 -0.16 -1.80 3.18
CA ALA A 68 0.76 -1.80 2.04
C ALA A 68 1.68 -0.57 2.06
N ILE A 69 1.14 0.62 2.26
CA ILE A 69 1.87 1.90 2.38
C ILE A 69 2.91 1.83 3.49
N LYS A 70 2.52 1.39 4.68
CA LYS A 70 3.45 1.19 5.80
C LYS A 70 4.56 0.19 5.47
N GLY A 71 4.24 -0.82 4.65
CA GLY A 71 5.23 -1.79 4.16
C GLY A 71 6.20 -1.20 3.15
N LEU A 72 5.70 -0.36 2.23
CA LEU A 72 6.52 0.34 1.24
C LEU A 72 7.46 1.34 1.91
N GLY A 73 7.03 2.06 2.95
CA GLY A 73 7.90 2.97 3.71
C GLY A 73 9.10 2.27 4.34
N LYS A 74 8.92 1.03 4.83
CA LYS A 74 10.01 0.20 5.35
C LYS A 74 10.97 -0.32 4.28
N LEU A 75 10.57 -0.28 3.02
CA LEU A 75 11.36 -0.69 1.87
C LEU A 75 11.77 0.51 1.03
N SER A 76 11.90 1.69 1.65
CA SER A 76 12.22 2.96 0.98
C SER A 76 13.56 2.98 0.25
N GLU A 77 14.45 2.02 0.48
CA GLU A 77 15.67 1.83 -0.32
C GLU A 77 15.36 1.42 -1.77
N ASN A 78 14.15 0.90 -2.02
CA ASN A 78 13.69 0.53 -3.35
C ASN A 78 12.98 1.71 -4.03
N GLU A 79 13.44 2.06 -5.23
CA GLU A 79 12.90 3.16 -6.01
C GLU A 79 11.42 2.98 -6.38
N ASP A 80 10.98 1.77 -6.71
CA ASP A 80 9.56 1.49 -7.01
C ASP A 80 8.67 1.72 -5.79
N ALA A 81 9.19 1.45 -4.58
CA ALA A 81 8.46 1.69 -3.34
C ALA A 81 8.27 3.20 -3.10
N LEU A 82 9.32 4.00 -3.29
CA LEU A 82 9.25 5.45 -3.18
C LEU A 82 8.34 6.07 -4.24
N ASN A 83 8.47 5.67 -5.50
CA ASN A 83 7.61 6.16 -6.59
C ASN A 83 6.13 5.85 -6.32
N THR A 84 5.84 4.67 -5.76
CA THR A 84 4.48 4.32 -5.38
C THR A 84 3.96 5.18 -4.24
N LEU A 85 4.77 5.44 -3.21
CA LEU A 85 4.38 6.33 -2.11
C LEU A 85 4.09 7.75 -2.61
N VAL A 86 4.93 8.31 -3.47
CA VAL A 86 4.73 9.64 -4.06
C VAL A 86 3.40 9.70 -4.83
N ASN A 87 3.08 8.68 -5.63
CA ASN A 87 1.81 8.64 -6.36
C ASN A 87 0.59 8.60 -5.43
N MET A 88 0.71 7.96 -4.26
CA MET A 88 -0.38 7.86 -3.28
C MET A 88 -0.55 9.13 -2.44
N GLU A 89 0.37 10.08 -2.52
CA GLU A 89 0.24 11.39 -1.89
C GLU A 89 -0.91 12.20 -2.50
N GLU A 90 -1.35 11.88 -3.72
CA GLU A 90 -2.50 12.51 -4.38
C GLU A 90 -3.82 11.74 -4.18
N ASP A 91 -3.86 10.73 -3.31
CA ASP A 91 -5.07 9.95 -3.07
C ASP A 91 -6.20 10.84 -2.54
N SER A 92 -7.43 10.60 -2.99
CA SER A 92 -8.62 11.31 -2.55
C SER A 92 -8.89 11.20 -1.04
N ASP A 93 -8.50 10.08 -0.41
CA ASP A 93 -8.73 9.80 1.00
C ASP A 93 -7.61 10.37 1.87
N ALA A 94 -7.95 11.30 2.77
CA ALA A 94 -6.99 11.97 3.65
C ALA A 94 -6.26 11.00 4.60
N ASP A 95 -6.88 9.89 5.01
CA ASP A 95 -6.22 8.92 5.87
C ASP A 95 -5.17 8.10 5.09
N ILE A 96 -5.36 7.93 3.78
CA ILE A 96 -4.36 7.32 2.90
C ILE A 96 -3.18 8.28 2.75
N ARG A 97 -3.44 9.56 2.46
CA ARG A 97 -2.38 10.58 2.35
C ARG A 97 -1.59 10.73 3.65
N GLU A 98 -2.26 10.73 4.80
CA GLU A 98 -1.61 10.73 6.11
C GLU A 98 -0.70 9.50 6.30
N ALA A 99 -1.18 8.31 5.94
CA ALA A 99 -0.38 7.09 6.03
C ALA A 99 0.87 7.16 5.14
N VAL A 100 0.76 7.76 3.95
CA VAL A 100 1.90 7.98 3.04
C VAL A 100 2.92 8.91 3.67
N VAL A 101 2.49 10.06 4.17
CA VAL A 101 3.36 11.07 4.81
C VAL A 101 4.05 10.50 6.05
N THR A 102 3.35 9.67 6.82
CA THR A 102 3.92 8.97 7.97
C THR A 102 4.96 7.94 7.52
N ALA A 103 4.64 7.14 6.49
CA ALA A 103 5.56 6.15 5.93
C ALA A 103 6.82 6.79 5.31
N LEU A 104 6.69 7.96 4.70
CA LEU A 104 7.81 8.77 4.22
C LEU A 104 8.65 9.29 5.40
N GLY A 105 8.05 9.72 6.51
CA GLY A 105 8.80 10.11 7.72
C GLY A 105 9.61 8.98 8.36
N ASP A 106 9.22 7.72 8.10
CA ASP A 106 9.96 6.52 8.52
C ASP A 106 11.01 6.07 7.49
N ALA A 107 10.97 6.63 6.27
CA ALA A 107 11.87 6.28 5.18
C ALA A 107 13.24 6.93 5.34
N THR A 108 14.26 6.24 4.85
CA THR A 108 15.65 6.74 4.85
C THR A 108 16.05 7.13 3.44
N GLY A 109 15.96 8.44 3.11
CA GLY A 109 16.39 8.96 1.82
C GLY A 109 16.49 10.49 1.82
N SER A 110 17.47 11.03 1.10
CA SER A 110 17.68 12.50 1.00
C SER A 110 16.49 13.23 0.37
N TYR A 111 15.73 12.54 -0.49
CA TYR A 111 14.56 13.10 -1.16
C TYR A 111 13.33 13.24 -0.23
N VAL A 112 13.27 12.49 0.87
CA VAL A 112 12.13 12.47 1.80
C VAL A 112 11.84 13.86 2.37
N GLU A 113 12.88 14.60 2.78
CA GLU A 113 12.72 15.94 3.33
C GLU A 113 12.12 16.91 2.30
N THR A 114 12.56 16.80 1.04
CA THR A 114 12.05 17.64 -0.05
C THR A 114 10.59 17.32 -0.32
N GLN A 115 10.22 16.04 -0.34
CA GLN A 115 8.84 15.61 -0.56
C GLN A 115 7.91 16.06 0.58
N LEU A 116 8.31 15.87 1.84
CA LEU A 116 7.52 16.34 2.98
C LEU A 116 7.39 17.87 3.01
N SER A 117 8.42 18.60 2.57
CA SER A 117 8.36 20.06 2.44
C SER A 117 7.41 20.49 1.31
N TYR A 118 7.37 19.74 0.21
CA TYR A 118 6.42 19.95 -0.88
C TYR A 118 4.97 19.71 -0.41
N CYS A 119 4.73 18.62 0.32
CA CYS A 119 3.44 18.28 0.94
C CYS A 119 2.89 19.44 1.77
N LEU A 120 3.73 20.07 2.61
CA LEU A 120 3.33 21.21 3.44
C LEU A 120 2.81 22.43 2.65
N GLY A 121 3.22 22.58 1.38
CA GLY A 121 2.78 23.68 0.52
C GLY A 121 1.53 23.38 -0.31
N HIS A 122 1.16 22.11 -0.49
CA HIS A 122 0.13 21.67 -1.44
C HIS A 122 -1.02 20.91 -0.79
N GLU A 123 -0.81 20.35 0.40
CA GLU A 123 -1.84 19.67 1.16
C GLU A 123 -2.78 20.67 1.85
N LYS A 124 -4.07 20.32 1.87
CA LYS A 124 -5.15 21.15 2.43
C LYS A 124 -5.70 20.56 3.73
N ASP A 125 -5.59 19.24 3.89
CA ASP A 125 -6.10 18.55 5.05
C ASP A 125 -5.20 18.81 6.28
N PRO A 126 -5.76 19.33 7.38
CA PRO A 126 -4.98 19.67 8.55
C PRO A 126 -4.31 18.45 9.20
N LYS A 127 -4.92 17.26 9.11
CA LYS A 127 -4.40 16.02 9.68
C LYS A 127 -3.12 15.59 8.96
N VAL A 128 -3.15 15.63 7.63
CA VAL A 128 -2.01 15.29 6.79
C VAL A 128 -0.88 16.31 6.96
N LEU A 129 -1.21 17.60 7.07
CA LEU A 129 -0.24 18.65 7.37
C LEU A 129 0.43 18.45 8.75
N GLU A 130 -0.32 18.05 9.77
CA GLU A 130 0.24 17.74 11.09
C GLU A 130 1.18 16.54 11.02
N ALA A 131 0.77 15.46 10.33
CA ALA A 131 1.63 14.31 10.09
C ALA A 131 2.92 14.71 9.38
N ALA A 132 2.86 15.57 8.35
CA ALA A 132 4.04 16.02 7.61
C ALA A 132 5.01 16.80 8.50
N ARG A 133 4.50 17.69 9.37
CA ARG A 133 5.33 18.42 10.35
C ARG A 133 6.01 17.47 11.34
N ASN A 134 5.27 16.48 11.83
CA ASN A 134 5.80 15.50 12.77
C ASN A 134 6.87 14.61 12.12
N SER A 135 6.63 14.15 10.89
CA SER A 135 7.60 13.42 10.08
C SER A 135 8.87 14.24 9.84
N LEU A 136 8.75 15.54 9.51
CA LEU A 136 9.89 16.43 9.32
C LEU A 136 10.72 16.62 10.60
N LYS A 137 10.07 16.85 11.74
CA LYS A 137 10.77 16.93 13.04
C LYS A 137 11.53 15.64 13.34
N LYS A 138 10.91 14.49 13.07
CA LYS A 138 11.51 13.18 13.27
C LYS A 138 12.77 12.99 12.45
N ILE A 139 12.73 13.26 11.14
CA ILE A 139 13.91 13.09 10.26
C ILE A 139 15.01 14.10 10.55
N ARG A 140 14.68 15.30 11.06
CA ARG A 140 15.64 16.33 11.49
C ARG A 140 16.26 16.06 12.87
N GLY A 141 15.74 15.07 13.60
CA GLY A 141 16.19 14.75 14.96
C GLY A 141 15.74 15.77 16.00
N GLU A 142 14.67 16.51 15.74
CA GLU A 142 14.06 17.50 16.65
C GLU A 142 12.94 16.89 17.52
N ALA A 143 12.98 15.56 17.72
CA ALA A 143 11.96 14.78 18.41
C ALA A 143 12.23 14.61 19.90
#